data_AF-A0A9P0BRJ7-F1
#
_entry.id   AF-A0A9P0BRJ7-F1
#
_cell.length_a   1.000
_cell.length_b   1.000
_cell.length_c   1.000
_cell.angle_alpha   90.00
_cell.angle_beta   90.00
_cell.angle_gamma   90.00
#
_symmetry.space_group_name_H-M   'P 1'
#
loop_
_entity.id
_entity.type
_entity.pdbx_description
1 polymer ?
#
loop_
_entity_poly.entity_id
_entity_poly.type
_entity_poly.pdbx_seq_one_letter_code
_entity_poly.pdbx_strand_id
1 'polypeptide(L)'
;MDYVNLKHFKFLNATSHRISRRDPRYYLDLYMETKTVLDERTWISIVFYQFLTNRYRPSFIELNFVLCEMLKDDKFMGSPFRMALHNKTCPFPPGKYLLANMTLLPVLPPGFPFTKGRIVANLTFHDGDHIDYAAHGYLDIEIKTAKMKSSV
;
A
#
# COMPACT_ATOMS: atom_id res chain seq x y z
N MET A 1 1.07 0.34 -11.74
CA MET A 1 -0.25 1.02 -11.69
C MET A 1 -0.91 0.72 -13.00
N ASP A 2 -2.09 0.11 -12.95
CA ASP A 2 -2.68 -0.53 -14.13
C ASP A 2 -3.92 0.24 -14.58
N TYR A 3 -4.68 0.78 -13.62
CA TYR A 3 -5.83 1.63 -13.89
C TYR A 3 -5.92 2.75 -12.87
N VAL A 4 -6.23 3.94 -13.35
CA VAL A 4 -6.44 5.14 -12.53
C VAL A 4 -7.64 5.89 -13.09
N ASN A 5 -8.63 6.15 -12.24
CA ASN A 5 -9.82 6.90 -12.61
C ASN A 5 -9.54 8.40 -12.54
N LEU A 6 -9.59 9.06 -13.70
CA LEU A 6 -9.29 10.48 -13.83
C LEU A 6 -10.35 11.42 -13.23
N LYS A 7 -11.50 10.89 -12.81
CA LYS A 7 -12.51 11.61 -12.00
C LYS A 7 -11.95 11.96 -10.62
N HIS A 8 -11.23 11.03 -10.00
CA HIS A 8 -10.73 11.16 -8.62
C HIS A 8 -9.26 11.59 -8.56
N PHE A 9 -8.46 11.18 -9.54
CA PHE A 9 -7.03 11.49 -9.61
C PHE A 9 -6.70 12.27 -10.87
N LYS A 10 -5.74 13.19 -10.79
CA LYS A 10 -5.11 13.73 -11.98
C LYS A 10 -3.99 12.79 -12.46
N PHE A 11 -3.23 12.25 -11.51
CA PHE A 11 -2.33 11.14 -11.73
C PHE A 11 -2.10 10.37 -10.42
N LEU A 12 -1.69 9.12 -10.56
CA LEU A 12 -1.27 8.25 -9.48
C LEU A 12 -0.13 7.38 -10.00
N ASN A 13 1.04 7.47 -9.37
CA ASN A 13 2.21 6.71 -9.74
C ASN A 13 2.81 6.08 -8.47
N ALA A 14 3.07 4.77 -8.54
CA ALA A 14 3.71 4.03 -7.48
C ALA A 14 4.97 3.38 -8.02
N THR A 15 6.09 3.68 -7.36
CA THR A 15 7.40 3.16 -7.72
C THR A 15 8.00 2.45 -6.53
N SER A 16 8.47 1.22 -6.74
CA SER A 16 9.28 0.52 -5.75
C SER A 16 10.75 0.66 -6.07
N HIS A 17 11.57 0.91 -5.06
CA HIS A 17 13.01 0.93 -5.22
C HIS A 17 13.71 0.23 -4.04
N ARG A 18 14.98 -0.11 -4.26
CA ARG A 18 15.90 -0.56 -3.21
C ARG A 18 17.02 0.47 -3.13
N ILE A 19 17.37 0.92 -1.93
CA ILE A 19 18.46 1.89 -1.74
C ILE A 19 19.82 1.26 -2.09
N SER A 20 20.01 -0.01 -1.73
CA SER A 20 21.25 -0.75 -2.00
C SER A 20 20.99 -2.23 -2.24
N ARG A 21 21.89 -2.91 -2.97
CA ARG A 21 21.84 -4.38 -3.15
C ARG A 21 21.96 -5.15 -1.83
N ARG A 22 22.60 -4.54 -0.82
CA ARG A 22 22.78 -5.12 0.53
C ARG A 22 21.63 -4.79 1.47
N ASP A 23 20.77 -3.84 1.11
CA ASP A 23 19.60 -3.52 1.91
C ASP A 23 18.53 -4.59 1.65
N PRO A 24 18.11 -5.36 2.67
CA PRO A 24 17.01 -6.31 2.51
C PRO A 24 15.67 -5.61 2.31
N ARG A 25 15.60 -4.28 2.50
CA ARG A 25 14.36 -3.50 2.48
C ARG A 25 13.97 -3.02 1.10
N TYR A 26 12.66 -3.13 0.84
CA TYR A 26 11.99 -2.48 -0.27
C TYR A 26 11.31 -1.22 0.21
N TYR A 27 11.53 -0.15 -0.53
CA TYR A 27 10.92 1.14 -0.34
C TYR A 27 9.88 1.35 -1.44
N LEU A 28 8.75 1.90 -1.04
CA LEU A 28 7.64 2.28 -1.90
C LEU A 28 7.53 3.80 -1.86
N ASP A 29 7.53 4.40 -3.04
CA ASP A 29 7.18 5.79 -3.23
C ASP A 29 5.84 5.86 -3.97
N LEU A 30 4.94 6.68 -3.46
CA LEU A 30 3.64 6.95 -4.04
C LEU A 30 3.52 8.45 -4.31
N TYR A 31 3.38 8.78 -5.59
CA TYR A 31 3.19 10.13 -6.10
C TYR A 31 1.76 10.25 -6.60
N MET A 32 0.97 11.14 -6.01
CA MET A 32 -0.42 11.31 -6.43
C MET A 32 -0.86 12.77 -6.41
N GLU A 33 -1.72 13.14 -7.34
CA GLU A 33 -2.47 14.39 -7.31
C GLU A 33 -3.96 14.06 -7.33
N THR A 34 -4.64 14.31 -6.21
CA THR A 34 -6.06 13.98 -6.02
C THR A 34 -6.93 15.18 -6.40
N LYS A 35 -8.08 14.90 -7.01
CA LYS A 35 -9.16 15.87 -7.30
C LYS A 35 -10.27 15.80 -6.26
N THR A 36 -10.40 14.67 -5.59
CA THR A 36 -11.37 14.45 -4.49
C THR A 36 -10.66 14.40 -3.14
N VAL A 37 -11.43 14.66 -2.08
CA VAL A 37 -10.98 14.49 -0.70
C VAL A 37 -10.75 13.00 -0.44
N LEU A 38 -9.67 12.67 0.27
CA LEU A 38 -9.46 11.32 0.82
C LEU A 38 -9.91 11.32 2.29
N ASP A 39 -11.09 10.75 2.54
CA ASP A 39 -11.74 10.69 3.84
C ASP A 39 -12.15 9.24 4.19
N GLU A 40 -13.08 9.08 5.14
CA GLU A 40 -13.62 7.80 5.59
C GLU A 40 -14.40 7.04 4.49
N ARG A 41 -14.67 7.68 3.35
CA ARG A 41 -15.26 7.02 2.18
C ARG A 41 -14.23 6.31 1.32
N THR A 42 -12.95 6.48 1.62
CA THR A 42 -11.86 5.89 0.84
C THR A 42 -11.53 4.51 1.37
N TRP A 43 -11.76 3.48 0.57
CA TRP A 43 -11.50 2.09 0.90
C TRP A 43 -10.30 1.56 0.12
N ILE A 44 -9.46 0.81 0.82
CA ILE A 44 -8.27 0.16 0.28
C ILE A 44 -8.44 -1.33 0.50
N SER A 45 -8.46 -2.08 -0.60
CA SER A 45 -8.46 -3.54 -0.59
C SER A 45 -7.11 -4.04 -1.08
N ILE A 46 -6.49 -4.95 -0.33
CA ILE A 46 -5.17 -5.50 -0.58
C ILE A 46 -5.29 -7.02 -0.61
N VAL A 47 -5.01 -7.61 -1.76
CA VAL A 47 -5.03 -9.06 -1.97
C VAL A 47 -3.62 -9.54 -2.23
N PHE A 48 -3.15 -10.49 -1.43
CA PHE A 48 -1.85 -11.12 -1.65
C PHE A 48 -1.98 -12.32 -2.59
N TYR A 49 -1.09 -12.37 -3.58
CA TYR A 49 -0.88 -13.50 -4.44
C TYR A 49 0.47 -14.12 -4.14
N GLN A 50 0.50 -15.42 -3.88
CA GLN A 50 1.74 -16.15 -3.70
C GLN A 50 2.29 -16.60 -5.05
N PHE A 51 3.61 -16.50 -5.23
CA PHE A 51 4.27 -17.08 -6.40
C PHE A 51 4.56 -18.57 -6.14
N LEU A 52 3.81 -19.45 -6.82
CA LEU A 52 3.95 -20.90 -6.72
C LEU A 52 4.11 -21.50 -8.11
N THR A 53 5.12 -22.36 -8.31
CA THR A 53 5.29 -23.12 -9.57
C THR A 53 5.25 -22.24 -10.83
N ASN A 54 5.97 -21.12 -10.79
CA ASN A 54 6.05 -20.14 -11.90
C ASN A 54 4.73 -19.41 -12.24
N ARG A 55 3.75 -19.39 -11.32
CA ARG A 55 2.49 -18.65 -11.49
C ARG A 55 2.10 -17.95 -10.19
N TYR A 56 1.46 -16.79 -10.31
CA TYR A 56 0.83 -16.13 -9.17
C TYR A 56 -0.52 -16.80 -8.88
N ARG A 57 -0.70 -17.28 -7.65
CA ARG A 57 -1.96 -17.85 -7.17
C ARG A 57 -2.53 -16.98 -6.04
N PRO A 58 -3.86 -16.77 -5.98
CA PRO A 58 -4.47 -16.07 -4.85
C PRO A 58 -4.07 -16.75 -3.54
N SER A 59 -3.64 -15.96 -2.56
CA SER A 59 -3.42 -16.44 -1.20
C SER A 59 -4.68 -16.25 -0.35
N PHE A 60 -4.65 -16.76 0.88
CA PHE A 60 -5.72 -16.54 1.86
C PHE A 60 -5.64 -15.17 2.56
N ILE A 61 -4.63 -14.35 2.25
CA ILE A 61 -4.44 -13.03 2.87
C ILE A 61 -5.11 -11.98 2.00
N GLU A 62 -6.27 -11.53 2.45
CA GLU A 62 -6.99 -10.38 1.95
C GLU A 62 -7.22 -9.41 3.10
N LEU A 63 -6.87 -8.15 2.87
CA LEU A 63 -6.97 -7.10 3.86
C LEU A 63 -7.78 -5.95 3.28
N ASN A 64 -8.84 -5.55 3.98
CA ASN A 64 -9.71 -4.47 3.57
C ASN A 64 -9.71 -3.40 4.67
N PHE A 65 -9.43 -2.15 4.31
CA PHE A 65 -9.30 -1.05 5.24
C PHE A 65 -10.01 0.20 4.74
N VAL A 66 -10.63 0.93 5.66
CA VAL A 66 -10.94 2.35 5.47
C VAL A 66 -9.65 3.14 5.66
N LEU A 67 -9.27 4.00 4.70
CA LEU A 67 -7.99 4.72 4.70
C LEU A 67 -7.75 5.47 6.02
N CYS A 68 -8.75 6.21 6.50
CA CYS A 68 -8.58 7.03 7.70
C CYS A 68 -8.47 6.21 8.98
N GLU A 69 -9.18 5.09 9.07
CA GLU A 69 -9.04 4.14 10.18
C GLU A 69 -7.67 3.45 10.15
N MET A 70 -7.20 3.07 8.97
CA MET A 70 -5.88 2.46 8.78
C MET A 70 -4.76 3.36 9.30
N LEU A 71 -4.84 4.67 9.01
CA LEU A 71 -3.87 5.64 9.48
C LEU A 71 -3.98 5.87 10.99
N LYS A 72 -5.20 5.92 11.55
CA LYS A 72 -5.41 6.16 12.97
C LYS A 72 -4.94 4.99 13.84
N ASP A 73 -5.33 3.77 13.46
CA ASP A 73 -5.10 2.56 14.26
C ASP A 73 -3.76 1.88 13.99
N ASP A 74 -2.92 2.46 13.13
CA ASP A 74 -1.67 1.86 12.63
C ASP A 74 -1.84 0.45 12.04
N LYS A 75 -3.05 0.14 11.55
CA LYS A 75 -3.32 -1.10 10.85
C LYS A 75 -2.49 -1.10 9.57
N PHE A 76 -1.83 -2.23 9.29
CA PHE A 76 -1.09 -2.55 8.07
C PHE A 76 -0.56 -1.35 7.25
N MET A 77 0.74 -1.05 7.36
CA MET A 77 1.39 0.13 6.75
C MET A 77 0.94 1.52 7.27
N GLY A 78 0.03 1.62 8.24
CA GLY A 78 -0.43 2.90 8.81
C GLY A 78 0.71 3.83 9.27
N SER A 79 1.67 3.33 10.04
CA SER A 79 2.81 4.13 10.52
C SER A 79 3.71 4.66 9.38
N PRO A 80 4.18 3.83 8.42
CA PRO A 80 4.86 4.32 7.22
C PRO A 80 4.07 5.38 6.44
N PHE A 81 2.76 5.21 6.27
CA PHE A 81 1.92 6.18 5.57
C PHE A 81 1.80 7.50 6.35
N ARG A 82 1.58 7.47 7.67
CA ARG A 82 1.51 8.68 8.50
C ARG A 82 2.81 9.47 8.47
N MET A 83 3.95 8.79 8.56
CA MET A 83 5.25 9.41 8.43
C MET A 83 5.41 10.10 7.08
N ALA A 84 5.03 9.41 5.99
CA ALA A 84 5.08 9.95 4.65
C ALA A 84 4.10 11.13 4.42
N LEU A 85 2.98 11.15 5.15
CA LEU A 85 2.00 12.23 5.17
C LEU A 85 2.38 13.39 6.11
N HIS A 86 3.59 13.38 6.68
CA HIS A 86 4.06 14.39 7.65
C HIS A 86 3.13 14.52 8.88
N ASN A 87 2.61 13.41 9.38
CA ASN A 87 1.66 13.35 10.51
C ASN A 87 0.38 14.17 10.31
N LYS A 88 0.02 14.50 9.06
CA LYS A 88 -1.30 15.06 8.75
C LYS A 88 -2.36 14.00 9.03
N THR A 89 -3.47 14.45 9.59
CA THR A 89 -4.63 13.61 9.89
C THR A 89 -5.66 13.69 8.77
N CYS A 90 -6.43 12.61 8.59
CA CYS A 90 -7.62 12.66 7.76
C CYS A 90 -8.62 13.73 8.25
N PRO A 91 -9.48 14.27 7.36
CA PRO A 91 -9.51 14.02 5.91
C PRO A 91 -8.43 14.80 5.15
N PHE A 92 -7.94 14.24 4.04
CA PHE A 92 -6.93 14.88 3.18
C PHE A 92 -7.60 15.61 2.02
N PRO A 93 -7.42 16.95 1.88
CA PRO A 93 -8.05 17.71 0.82
C PRO A 93 -7.51 17.36 -0.58
N PRO A 94 -8.18 17.76 -1.68
CA PRO A 94 -7.61 17.62 -3.02
C PRO A 94 -6.25 18.30 -3.10
N GLY A 95 -5.26 17.63 -3.70
CA GLY A 95 -3.92 18.19 -3.81
C GLY A 95 -2.86 17.20 -4.20
N LYS A 96 -1.61 17.67 -4.19
CA LYS A 96 -0.42 16.87 -4.49
C LYS A 96 0.10 16.23 -3.21
N TYR A 97 0.30 14.93 -3.26
CA TYR A 97 0.88 14.13 -2.18
C TYR A 97 2.09 13.38 -2.70
N LEU A 98 3.20 13.57 -1.97
CA LEU A 98 4.46 12.89 -2.19
C LEU A 98 4.74 12.01 -0.99
N LEU A 99 4.49 10.72 -1.12
CA LEU A 99 4.73 9.75 -0.05
C LEU A 99 5.96 8.93 -0.42
N ALA A 100 7.12 9.33 0.07
CA ALA A 100 8.38 8.67 -0.25
C ALA A 100 8.89 7.80 0.91
N ASN A 101 9.74 6.83 0.57
CA ASN A 101 10.48 5.98 1.51
C ASN A 101 9.58 5.13 2.44
N MET A 102 8.38 4.74 2.01
CA MET A 102 7.52 3.87 2.80
C MET A 102 8.05 2.43 2.76
N THR A 103 8.15 1.76 3.91
CA THR A 103 8.68 0.38 3.98
C THR A 103 7.58 -0.62 4.31
N LEU A 104 7.58 -1.76 3.60
CA LEU A 104 6.64 -2.87 3.82
C LEU A 104 7.08 -3.83 4.94
N LEU A 105 8.37 -3.85 5.26
CA LEU A 105 8.98 -4.82 6.17
C LEU A 105 8.63 -4.72 7.66
N PRO A 106 8.34 -3.56 8.26
CA PRO A 106 7.97 -3.53 9.68
C PRO A 106 6.60 -4.17 9.95
N VAL A 107 5.85 -4.56 8.92
CA VAL A 107 4.44 -4.95 9.02
C VAL A 107 4.22 -6.46 8.82
N LEU A 108 5.19 -7.19 8.26
CA LEU A 108 5.03 -8.62 8.03
C LEU A 108 5.31 -9.40 9.32
N PRO A 109 4.37 -10.27 9.78
CA PRO A 109 4.57 -11.03 11.00
C PRO A 109 5.75 -11.99 10.87
N PRO A 110 6.48 -12.27 11.97
CA PRO A 110 7.48 -13.34 12.01
C PRO A 110 6.83 -14.66 11.55
N GLY A 111 7.40 -15.30 10.53
CA GLY A 111 6.84 -16.52 9.95
C GLY A 111 5.88 -16.31 8.76
N PHE A 112 5.81 -15.11 8.19
CA PHE A 112 5.07 -14.87 6.95
C PHE A 112 5.44 -15.90 5.87
N PRO A 113 4.48 -16.68 5.36
CA PRO A 113 4.76 -17.92 4.63
C PRO A 113 5.21 -17.71 3.17
N PHE A 114 5.35 -16.46 2.71
CA PHE A 114 5.63 -16.14 1.32
C PHE A 114 7.00 -15.48 1.16
N THR A 115 7.85 -16.08 0.33
CA THR A 115 9.16 -15.52 -0.05
C THR A 115 9.08 -14.64 -1.29
N LYS A 116 8.12 -14.92 -2.18
CA LYS A 116 7.82 -14.16 -3.39
C LYS A 116 6.32 -14.08 -3.58
N GLY A 117 5.83 -12.93 -3.99
CA GLY A 117 4.42 -12.72 -4.23
C GLY A 117 4.14 -11.44 -4.99
N ARG A 118 2.85 -11.20 -5.20
CA ARG A 118 2.33 -9.96 -5.78
C ARG A 118 1.26 -9.43 -4.84
N ILE A 119 1.38 -8.18 -4.46
CA ILE A 119 0.35 -7.46 -3.74
C ILE A 119 -0.50 -6.77 -4.80
N VAL A 120 -1.79 -7.05 -4.84
CA VAL A 120 -2.76 -6.33 -5.68
C VAL A 120 -3.51 -5.38 -4.76
N ALA A 121 -3.55 -4.09 -5.11
CA ALA A 121 -4.23 -3.07 -4.35
C ALA A 121 -5.33 -2.42 -5.20
N ASN A 122 -6.53 -2.35 -4.63
CA ASN A 122 -7.67 -1.64 -5.18
C ASN A 122 -8.01 -0.46 -4.27
N LEU A 123 -8.31 0.67 -4.89
CA LEU A 123 -8.82 1.85 -4.22
C LEU A 123 -10.23 2.13 -4.72
N THR A 124 -11.18 2.22 -3.80
CA THR A 124 -12.59 2.54 -4.09
C THR A 124 -13.06 3.70 -3.24
N PHE A 125 -13.99 4.49 -3.77
CA PHE A 125 -14.73 5.51 -3.00
C PHE A 125 -16.15 5.01 -2.79
N HIS A 126 -16.62 5.07 -1.55
CA HIS A 126 -17.96 4.65 -1.16
C HIS A 126 -18.81 5.88 -0.86
N ASP A 127 -19.80 6.16 -1.70
CA ASP A 127 -20.76 7.25 -1.50
C ASP A 127 -22.16 6.65 -1.31
N GLY A 128 -22.49 6.34 -0.05
CA GLY A 128 -23.68 5.55 0.28
C GLY A 128 -23.57 4.13 -0.26
N ASP A 129 -24.54 3.71 -1.07
CA ASP A 129 -24.55 2.38 -1.72
C ASP A 129 -23.73 2.34 -3.03
N HIS A 130 -23.22 3.49 -3.50
CA HIS A 130 -22.44 3.56 -4.72
C HIS A 130 -20.94 3.36 -4.45
N ILE A 131 -20.36 2.37 -5.12
CA ILE A 131 -18.93 2.07 -5.08
C ILE A 131 -18.28 2.54 -6.38
N ASP A 132 -17.49 3.60 -6.29
CA ASP A 132 -16.72 4.17 -7.39
C ASP A 132 -15.29 3.61 -7.39
N TYR A 133 -14.94 2.83 -8.41
CA TYR A 133 -13.57 2.32 -8.59
C TYR A 133 -12.60 3.44 -8.98
N ALA A 134 -11.61 3.67 -8.13
CA ALA A 134 -10.74 4.84 -8.21
C ALA A 134 -9.36 4.52 -8.76
N ALA A 135 -8.75 3.42 -8.32
CA ALA A 135 -7.46 2.98 -8.82
C ALA A 135 -7.26 1.47 -8.61
N HIS A 136 -6.43 0.88 -9.47
CA HIS A 136 -5.99 -0.50 -9.39
C HIS A 136 -4.51 -0.58 -9.76
N GLY A 137 -3.76 -1.36 -9.00
CA GLY A 137 -2.38 -1.66 -9.34
C GLY A 137 -1.87 -2.86 -8.58
N TYR A 138 -0.70 -3.33 -9.00
CA TYR A 138 0.01 -4.38 -8.30
C TYR A 138 1.46 -4.00 -8.05
N LEU A 139 2.04 -4.69 -7.07
CA LEU A 139 3.44 -4.61 -6.68
C LEU A 139 3.98 -6.02 -6.54
N ASP A 140 5.03 -6.35 -7.28
CA ASP A 140 5.75 -7.60 -7.07
C ASP A 140 6.70 -7.47 -5.88
N ILE A 141 6.58 -8.40 -4.93
CA ILE A 141 7.36 -8.43 -3.70
C ILE A 141 8.26 -9.67 -3.66
N GLU A 142 9.49 -9.46 -3.20
CA GLU A 142 10.41 -10.52 -2.83
C GLU A 142 10.83 -10.29 -1.38
N ILE A 143 10.36 -11.13 -0.48
CA ILE A 143 10.71 -11.06 0.94
C ILE A 143 11.95 -11.92 1.14
N LYS A 144 13.07 -11.26 1.40
CA LYS A 144 14.28 -11.95 1.84
C LYS A 144 14.23 -12.05 3.35
N THR A 145 14.40 -13.26 3.88
CA THR A 145 14.61 -13.48 5.31
C THR A 145 15.89 -12.78 5.75
N ALA A 146 15.74 -11.54 6.22
CA ALA A 146 16.81 -10.89 6.97
C ALA A 146 16.84 -11.55 8.35
N LYS A 147 17.98 -12.13 8.74
CA LYS A 147 18.22 -12.44 10.16
C LYS A 147 18.19 -11.11 10.91
N MET A 148 17.06 -10.77 11.55
CA MET A 148 17.06 -9.72 12.56
C MET A 148 18.05 -10.16 13.63
N LYS A 149 19.19 -9.48 13.72
CA LYS A 149 19.99 -9.55 14.94
C LYS A 149 19.11 -8.94 16.02
N SER A 150 18.66 -9.76 16.96
CA SER A 150 18.10 -9.29 18.22
C SER A 150 19.17 -8.42 18.88
N SER A 151 18.96 -7.12 18.88
CA SER A 151 19.64 -6.27 19.85
C SER A 151 19.03 -6.62 21.20
N VAL A 152 19.78 -7.42 21.96
CA VAL A 152 19.58 -7.66 23.40
C VAL A 152 19.79 -6.35 24.13
#